data_AF-A0A2V6Y8C1-F1
#
_entry.id   AF-A0A2V6Y8C1-F1
#
_cell.length_a   1.000
_cell.length_b   1.000
_cell.length_c   1.000
_cell.angle_alpha   90.00
_cell.angle_beta   90.00
_cell.angle_gamma   90.00
#
_symmetry.space_group_name_H-M   'P 1'
#
loop_
_entity.id
_entity.type
_entity.pdbx_description
1 polymer ?
#
loop_
_entity_poly.entity_id
_entity_poly.type
_entity_poly.pdbx_seq_one_letter_code
_entity_poly.pdbx_strand_id
1 'polypeptide(L)'
;MNVQTPRPVAPGNPRAGAAHEPRARRFTNPIRPRHVVVLAFLLGYPWFATPFFTFQIAAQALALGLIALSLTFLGGYGGMISLAQMTVAGIAGYMVAIFGSAAADNPSLGWPWWLAVLLGIAIAVVAATFIGWLSVRTEGIYTIM
;
A
#
# COMPACT_ATOMS: atom_id res chain seq x y z
N MET A 1 28.83 14.03 -58.74
CA MET A 1 29.47 14.14 -57.41
C MET A 1 28.89 15.37 -56.71
N ASN A 2 27.98 15.16 -55.76
CA ASN A 2 27.28 16.24 -55.07
C ASN A 2 27.97 16.49 -53.72
N VAL A 3 28.77 17.55 -53.63
CA VAL A 3 29.52 17.91 -52.42
C VAL A 3 28.58 18.64 -51.48
N GLN A 4 28.07 17.95 -50.46
CA GLN A 4 27.32 18.56 -49.37
C GLN A 4 28.30 19.35 -48.49
N THR A 5 28.21 20.68 -48.51
CA THR A 5 28.91 21.54 -47.55
C THR A 5 28.37 21.31 -46.13
N PRO A 6 29.23 21.18 -45.10
CA PRO A 6 28.77 21.06 -43.72
C PRO A 6 27.98 22.32 -43.30
N ARG A 7 26.76 22.13 -42.79
CA ARG A 7 25.96 23.24 -42.24
C ARG A 7 26.55 23.69 -40.89
N PRO A 8 26.56 24.99 -40.57
CA PRO A 8 26.97 25.48 -39.26
C PRO A 8 26.05 24.90 -38.17
N VAL A 9 26.65 24.29 -37.15
CA VAL A 9 25.94 23.81 -35.96
C VAL A 9 25.48 25.05 -35.19
N ALA A 10 24.15 25.26 -35.11
CA ALA A 10 23.59 26.35 -34.32
C ALA A 10 24.06 26.23 -32.86
N PRO A 11 24.44 27.34 -32.19
CA PRO A 11 24.85 27.30 -30.79
C PRO A 11 23.72 26.66 -29.97
N GLY A 12 24.06 25.57 -29.27
CA GLY A 12 23.14 24.79 -28.46
C GLY A 12 22.37 25.70 -27.52
N ASN A 13 21.05 25.59 -27.54
CA ASN A 13 20.17 26.33 -26.66
C ASN A 13 20.66 26.15 -25.20
N PRO A 14 21.05 27.23 -24.48
CA PRO A 14 21.55 27.13 -23.10
C PRO A 14 20.55 26.47 -22.14
N ARG A 15 19.27 26.37 -22.55
CA ARG A 15 18.19 25.75 -21.79
C ARG A 15 18.15 24.22 -21.90
N ALA A 16 18.99 23.59 -22.72
CA ALA A 16 19.07 22.13 -22.80
C ALA A 16 19.65 21.49 -21.51
N GLY A 17 20.26 22.29 -20.64
CA GLY A 17 20.76 21.88 -19.31
C GLY A 17 19.97 22.44 -18.14
N ALA A 18 18.74 22.95 -18.35
CA ALA A 18 17.89 23.35 -17.24
C ALA A 18 17.48 22.09 -16.46
N ALA A 19 18.24 21.78 -15.42
CA ALA A 19 17.96 20.78 -14.42
C ALA A 19 16.46 20.78 -14.12
N HIS A 20 15.84 19.59 -14.14
CA HIS A 20 14.52 19.42 -13.55
C HIS A 20 14.65 19.74 -12.07
N GLU A 21 14.39 21.00 -11.70
CA GLU A 21 14.26 21.37 -10.31
C GLU A 21 13.16 20.47 -9.73
N PRO A 22 13.47 19.64 -8.71
CA PRO A 22 12.44 18.88 -8.04
C PRO A 22 11.55 19.91 -7.35
N ARG A 23 10.44 20.27 -8.00
CA ARG A 23 9.41 21.14 -7.45
C ARG A 23 8.87 20.43 -6.22
N ALA A 24 9.47 20.74 -5.07
CA ALA A 24 9.08 20.24 -3.77
C ALA A 24 7.62 20.63 -3.56
N ARG A 25 6.72 19.70 -3.88
CA ARG A 25 5.28 19.87 -3.70
C ARG A 25 5.08 19.97 -2.20
N ARG A 26 4.95 21.21 -1.72
CA ARG A 26 4.74 21.53 -0.31
C ARG A 26 3.49 20.78 0.15
N PHE A 27 3.68 19.73 0.94
CA PHE A 27 2.62 18.88 1.50
C PHE A 27 1.84 19.59 2.62
N THR A 28 1.68 20.91 2.53
CA THR A 28 0.92 21.69 3.50
C THR A 28 -0.54 21.69 3.13
N ASN A 29 -1.18 20.53 3.31
CA ASN A 29 -2.64 20.47 3.29
C ASN A 29 -3.10 20.73 4.74
N PRO A 30 -3.69 21.90 5.05
CA PRO A 30 -4.14 22.17 6.41
C PRO A 30 -5.20 21.14 6.78
N ILE A 31 -5.07 20.56 7.98
CA ILE A 31 -6.06 19.63 8.52
C ILE A 31 -7.37 20.39 8.66
N ARG A 32 -8.25 20.26 7.67
CA ARG A 32 -9.56 20.92 7.72
C ARG A 32 -10.36 20.32 8.89
N PRO A 33 -11.14 21.13 9.62
CA PRO A 33 -11.90 20.67 10.79
C PRO A 33 -12.81 19.48 10.47
N ARG A 34 -13.30 19.36 9.23
CA ARG A 34 -14.05 18.19 8.75
C ARG A 34 -13.34 16.85 8.99
N HIS A 35 -12.02 16.78 8.81
CA HIS A 35 -11.29 15.51 8.97
C HIS A 35 -11.20 15.13 10.45
N VAL A 36 -11.06 16.13 11.33
CA VAL A 36 -11.06 15.94 12.78
C VAL A 36 -12.43 15.44 13.25
N VAL A 37 -13.51 16.04 12.75
CA VAL A 37 -14.88 15.61 13.07
C VAL A 37 -15.15 14.17 12.60
N VAL A 38 -14.75 13.83 11.38
CA VAL A 38 -14.90 12.46 10.85
C VAL A 38 -14.07 11.46 11.65
N LEU A 39 -12.83 11.81 12.01
CA LEU A 39 -11.97 10.94 12.82
C LEU A 39 -12.55 10.73 14.23
N ALA A 40 -13.04 11.79 14.87
CA ALA A 40 -13.71 11.71 16.16
C ALA A 40 -14.97 10.83 16.10
N PHE A 41 -15.75 10.95 15.04
CA PHE A 41 -16.92 10.10 14.81
C PHE A 41 -16.53 8.63 14.62
N LEU A 42 -15.50 8.33 13.81
CA LEU A 42 -14.99 6.97 13.62
C LEU A 42 -14.47 6.35 14.93
N LEU A 43 -13.77 7.14 15.75
CA LEU A 43 -13.29 6.71 17.07
C LEU A 43 -14.46 6.46 18.02
N GLY A 44 -15.52 7.27 17.98
CA GLY A 44 -16.72 7.11 18.78
C GLY A 44 -17.66 5.99 18.32
N TYR A 45 -17.59 5.58 17.05
CA TYR A 45 -18.44 4.56 16.44
C TYR A 45 -18.64 3.27 17.27
N PRO A 46 -17.60 2.62 17.83
CA PRO A 46 -17.77 1.38 18.59
C PRO A 46 -18.58 1.52 19.88
N TRP A 47 -18.78 2.74 20.42
CA TRP A 47 -19.59 2.94 21.63
C TRP A 47 -21.10 2.88 21.39
N PHE A 48 -21.55 3.14 20.17
CA PHE A 48 -22.98 3.20 19.83
C PHE A 48 -23.40 2.10 18.84
N ALA A 49 -22.44 1.50 18.12
CA ALA A 49 -22.69 0.43 17.16
C ALA A 49 -22.75 -0.95 17.84
N THR A 50 -23.57 -1.84 17.28
CA THR A 50 -23.67 -3.23 17.78
C THR A 50 -22.39 -4.02 17.47
N PRO A 51 -22.05 -5.06 18.26
CA PRO A 51 -20.86 -5.87 18.02
C PRO A 51 -20.78 -6.46 16.60
N PHE A 52 -21.92 -6.88 16.04
CA PHE A 52 -22.00 -7.34 14.65
C PHE A 52 -21.54 -6.27 13.65
N PHE A 53 -22.07 -5.05 13.77
CA PHE A 53 -21.68 -3.94 12.90
C PHE A 53 -20.23 -3.51 13.11
N THR A 54 -19.71 -3.59 14.34
CA THR A 54 -18.33 -3.21 14.65
C THR A 54 -17.33 -4.23 14.11
N PHE A 55 -17.49 -5.51 14.42
CA PHE A 55 -16.49 -6.54 14.08
C PHE A 55 -16.65 -7.10 12.66
N GLN A 56 -17.88 -7.31 12.19
CA GLN A 56 -18.10 -7.96 10.89
C GLN A 56 -18.16 -6.97 9.73
N ILE A 57 -18.67 -5.77 9.97
CA ILE A 57 -18.87 -4.78 8.90
C ILE A 57 -17.77 -3.72 8.95
N ALA A 58 -17.67 -2.97 10.05
CA ALA A 58 -16.77 -1.83 10.13
C ALA A 58 -15.29 -2.24 10.11
N ALA A 59 -14.89 -3.23 10.92
CA ALA A 59 -13.50 -3.67 10.96
C ALA A 59 -13.04 -4.25 9.60
N GLN A 60 -13.87 -5.07 8.95
CA GLN A 60 -13.58 -5.61 7.62
C GLN A 60 -13.52 -4.51 6.55
N ALA A 61 -14.47 -3.58 6.56
CA ALA A 61 -14.47 -2.45 5.64
C ALA A 61 -13.25 -1.53 5.82
N LEU A 62 -12.81 -1.30 7.06
CA LEU A 62 -11.60 -0.53 7.35
C LEU A 62 -10.33 -1.26 6.90
N ALA A 63 -10.25 -2.58 7.14
CA ALA A 63 -9.11 -3.38 6.70
C ALA A 63 -8.99 -3.41 5.17
N LEU A 64 -10.08 -3.75 4.46
CA LEU A 64 -10.11 -3.76 3.00
C LEU A 64 -9.95 -2.35 2.41
N GLY A 65 -10.53 -1.33 3.06
CA GLY A 65 -10.39 0.07 2.68
C GLY A 65 -8.95 0.57 2.81
N LEU A 66 -8.23 0.15 3.85
CA LEU A 66 -6.81 0.47 4.00
C LEU A 66 -5.96 -0.15 2.88
N ILE A 67 -6.23 -1.40 2.52
CA ILE A 67 -5.56 -2.08 1.41
C ILE A 67 -5.87 -1.37 0.09
N ALA A 68 -7.14 -1.00 -0.16
CA ALA A 68 -7.55 -0.26 -1.36
C ALA A 68 -6.91 1.14 -1.45
N LEU A 69 -6.80 1.85 -0.33
CA LEU A 69 -6.11 3.14 -0.25
C LEU A 69 -4.61 2.98 -0.55
N SER A 70 -3.98 1.92 -0.04
CA SER A 70 -2.59 1.57 -0.36
C SER A 70 -2.39 1.33 -1.86
N LEU A 71 -3.27 0.56 -2.51
CA LEU A 71 -3.24 0.33 -3.96
C LEU A 71 -3.44 1.61 -4.77
N THR A 72 -4.36 2.48 -4.33
CA THR A 72 -4.63 3.77 -4.99
C THR A 72 -3.43 4.70 -4.87
N PHE A 73 -2.77 4.71 -3.71
CA PHE A 73 -1.54 5.45 -3.51
C PHE A 73 -0.41 4.93 -4.40
N LEU A 74 -0.21 3.61 -4.46
CA LEU A 74 0.83 2.99 -5.28
C LEU A 74 0.58 3.18 -6.78
N GLY A 75 -0.65 2.99 -7.24
CA GLY A 75 -1.02 3.25 -8.64
C GLY A 75 -0.90 4.73 -9.01
N GLY A 76 -1.28 5.63 -8.10
CA GLY A 76 -1.25 7.08 -8.32
C GLY A 76 0.16 7.69 -8.35
N TYR A 77 1.07 7.22 -7.50
CA TYR A 77 2.45 7.74 -7.40
C TYR A 77 3.52 6.85 -8.03
N GLY A 78 3.32 5.54 -8.03
CA GLY A 78 4.28 4.53 -8.50
C GLY A 78 4.09 4.09 -9.95
N GLY A 79 3.01 4.48 -10.63
CA GLY A 79 2.75 4.15 -12.04
C GLY A 79 2.53 2.65 -12.32
N MET A 80 2.55 1.80 -11.29
CA MET A 80 2.40 0.35 -11.33
C MET A 80 1.48 -0.09 -10.18
N ILE A 81 0.66 -1.11 -10.40
CA ILE A 81 -0.24 -1.71 -9.40
C ILE A 81 0.25 -3.14 -9.13
N SER A 82 0.16 -3.62 -7.88
CA SER A 82 0.51 -4.99 -7.48
C SER A 82 -0.64 -5.60 -6.68
N LEU A 83 -1.24 -6.69 -7.16
CA LEU A 83 -2.37 -7.35 -6.47
C LEU A 83 -1.89 -8.25 -5.33
N ALA A 84 -0.61 -8.60 -5.30
CA ALA A 84 0.05 -9.32 -4.21
C ALA A 84 -0.19 -8.72 -2.80
N GLN A 85 -0.53 -7.44 -2.69
CA GLN A 85 -0.88 -6.81 -1.41
C GLN A 85 -2.04 -7.52 -0.69
N MET A 86 -3.05 -8.02 -1.44
CA MET A 86 -4.16 -8.75 -0.85
C MET A 86 -3.74 -10.15 -0.37
N THR A 87 -2.83 -10.80 -1.10
CA THR A 87 -2.25 -12.08 -0.71
C THR A 87 -1.46 -11.96 0.59
N VAL A 88 -0.62 -10.92 0.71
CA VAL A 88 0.16 -10.66 1.94
C VAL A 88 -0.74 -10.35 3.12
N ALA A 89 -1.80 -9.54 2.91
CA ALA A 89 -2.80 -9.26 3.95
C ALA A 89 -3.54 -10.53 4.39
N GLY A 90 -3.89 -11.41 3.44
CA GLY A 90 -4.51 -12.70 3.70
C GLY A 90 -3.60 -13.63 4.52
N ILE A 91 -2.31 -13.73 4.15
CA ILE A 91 -1.33 -14.53 4.89
C ILE A 91 -1.21 -14.00 6.34
N ALA A 92 -1.06 -12.69 6.52
CA ALA A 92 -0.97 -12.08 7.85
C ALA A 92 -2.21 -12.39 8.70
N GLY A 93 -3.42 -12.16 8.14
CA GLY A 93 -4.68 -12.42 8.84
C GLY A 93 -4.87 -13.90 9.18
N TYR A 94 -4.51 -14.80 8.27
CA TYR A 94 -4.62 -16.23 8.48
C TYR A 94 -3.64 -16.75 9.54
N MET A 95 -2.40 -16.25 9.56
CA MET A 95 -1.44 -16.58 10.62
C MET A 95 -1.91 -16.09 11.99
N VAL A 96 -2.50 -14.89 12.08
CA VAL A 96 -3.08 -14.38 13.34
C VAL A 96 -4.23 -15.27 13.80
N ALA A 97 -5.05 -15.78 12.88
CA ALA A 97 -6.15 -16.69 13.21
C ALA A 97 -5.66 -18.06 13.71
N ILE A 98 -4.56 -18.59 13.16
CA ILE A 98 -3.99 -19.88 13.59
C ILE A 98 -3.27 -19.76 14.94
N PHE A 99 -2.40 -18.77 15.09
CA PHE A 99 -1.57 -18.64 16.29
C PHE A 99 -2.34 -18.02 17.47
N GLY A 100 -3.25 -17.10 17.19
CA GLY A 100 -4.04 -16.41 18.22
C GLY A 100 -5.25 -17.23 18.69
N SER A 101 -6.24 -16.53 19.25
CA SER A 101 -7.54 -17.09 19.57
C SER A 101 -8.45 -17.02 18.34
N ALA A 102 -8.79 -18.15 17.75
CA ALA A 102 -9.76 -18.21 16.67
C ALA A 102 -11.20 -18.10 17.21
N ALA A 103 -12.09 -17.48 16.43
CA ALA A 103 -13.52 -17.44 16.74
C ALA A 103 -14.26 -18.74 16.39
N ALA A 104 -13.57 -19.71 15.77
CA ALA A 104 -14.11 -20.99 15.33
C ALA A 104 -13.46 -22.14 16.12
N ASP A 105 -14.18 -23.26 16.27
CA ASP A 105 -13.80 -24.47 17.03
C ASP A 105 -12.56 -25.24 16.47
N ASN A 106 -11.77 -24.60 15.62
CA ASN A 106 -10.52 -25.15 15.06
C ASN A 106 -9.38 -25.10 16.10
N PRO A 107 -8.32 -25.93 15.94
CA PRO A 107 -7.16 -25.89 16.82
C PRO A 107 -6.37 -24.58 16.63
N SER A 108 -6.78 -23.53 17.33
CA SER A 108 -5.97 -22.31 17.50
C SER A 108 -4.95 -22.57 18.60
N LEU A 109 -3.71 -22.13 18.41
CA LEU A 109 -2.65 -22.29 19.40
C LEU A 109 -2.92 -21.48 20.68
N GLY A 110 -3.85 -20.51 20.63
CA GLY A 110 -4.29 -19.75 21.79
C GLY A 110 -3.20 -18.84 22.36
N TRP A 111 -2.19 -18.49 21.56
CA TRP A 111 -1.10 -17.64 22.02
C TRP A 111 -1.60 -16.22 22.29
N PRO A 112 -0.90 -15.46 23.15
CA PRO A 112 -1.24 -14.07 23.40
C PRO A 112 -1.32 -13.29 22.09
N TRP A 113 -2.35 -12.44 21.95
CA TRP A 113 -2.64 -11.72 20.72
C TRP A 113 -1.45 -10.92 20.19
N TRP A 114 -0.63 -10.35 21.07
CA TRP A 114 0.55 -9.58 20.68
C TRP A 114 1.60 -10.46 19.98
N LEU A 115 1.77 -11.71 20.44
CA LEU A 115 2.71 -12.65 19.87
C LEU A 115 2.20 -13.18 18.53
N ALA A 116 0.90 -13.48 18.44
CA ALA A 116 0.25 -13.90 17.20
C ALA A 116 0.36 -12.83 16.10
N VAL A 117 0.16 -11.55 16.46
CA VAL A 117 0.32 -10.41 15.53
C VAL A 117 1.76 -10.28 15.06
N LEU A 118 2.73 -10.31 15.97
CA LEU A 118 4.15 -10.20 15.60
C LEU A 118 4.61 -11.33 14.68
N LEU A 119 4.19 -12.57 14.96
CA LEU A 119 4.50 -13.72 14.11
C LEU A 119 3.79 -13.63 12.76
N GLY A 120 2.52 -13.20 12.75
CA GLY A 120 1.79 -12.96 11.50
C GLY A 120 2.49 -11.93 10.62
N ILE A 121 2.97 -10.83 11.20
CA ILE A 121 3.78 -9.83 10.49
C ILE A 121 5.08 -10.44 9.98
N ALA A 122 5.83 -11.16 10.83
CA ALA A 122 7.12 -11.75 10.43
C ALA A 122 6.95 -12.71 9.25
N ILE A 123 5.95 -13.59 9.29
CA ILE A 123 5.66 -14.54 8.21
C ILE A 123 5.19 -13.83 6.94
N ALA A 124 4.33 -12.82 7.09
CA ALA A 124 3.87 -12.01 5.96
C ALA A 124 5.02 -11.25 5.29
N VAL A 125 5.99 -10.73 6.05
CA VAL A 125 7.20 -10.09 5.52
C VAL A 125 8.06 -11.08 4.75
N VAL A 126 8.25 -12.29 5.27
CA VAL A 126 8.99 -13.35 4.57
C VAL A 126 8.30 -13.68 3.24
N ALA A 127 6.98 -13.91 3.25
CA ALA A 127 6.21 -14.18 2.05
C ALA A 127 6.27 -13.01 1.04
N ALA A 128 6.11 -11.77 1.51
CA ALA A 128 6.23 -10.57 0.69
C ALA A 128 7.63 -10.43 0.07
N THR A 129 8.67 -10.83 0.80
CA THR A 129 10.05 -10.84 0.30
C THR A 129 10.22 -11.83 -0.85
N PHE A 130 9.62 -13.02 -0.76
CA PHE A 130 9.61 -13.99 -1.87
C PHE A 130 8.87 -13.47 -3.09
N ILE A 131 7.70 -12.85 -2.90
CA ILE A 131 6.93 -12.24 -3.98
C ILE A 131 7.74 -11.11 -4.63
N GLY A 132 8.38 -10.25 -3.82
CA GLY A 132 9.25 -9.19 -4.31
C GLY A 132 10.46 -9.72 -5.09
N TRP A 133 11.10 -10.79 -4.61
CA TRP A 133 12.21 -11.44 -5.29
C TRP A 133 11.83 -11.98 -6.68
N LEU A 134 10.64 -12.57 -6.80
CA LEU A 134 10.09 -12.97 -8.10
C LEU A 134 9.76 -11.76 -8.97
N SER A 135 9.20 -10.71 -8.38
CA SER A 135 8.81 -9.49 -9.10
C SER A 135 9.98 -8.73 -9.71
N VAL A 136 11.20 -8.83 -9.17
CA VAL A 136 12.40 -8.22 -9.78
C VAL A 136 12.75 -8.88 -11.11
N ARG A 137 12.27 -10.10 -11.36
CA ARG A 137 12.50 -10.85 -12.61
C ARG A 137 11.36 -10.72 -13.62
N THR A 138 10.32 -9.93 -13.33
CA THR A 138 9.20 -9.68 -14.24
C THR A 138 9.18 -8.22 -14.67
N GLU A 139 8.89 -7.96 -15.95
CA GLU A 139 8.81 -6.60 -16.51
C GLU A 139 7.38 -6.30 -17.04
N GLY A 140 6.97 -5.04 -17.04
CA GLY A 140 5.70 -4.61 -17.63
C GLY A 140 4.45 -4.97 -16.80
N ILE A 141 3.35 -5.37 -17.45
CA ILE A 141 2.05 -5.67 -16.80
C ILE A 141 2.14 -6.86 -15.83
N TYR A 142 3.20 -7.67 -15.91
CA TYR A 142 3.42 -8.80 -15.02
C TYR A 142 3.73 -8.39 -13.56
N THR A 143 3.85 -7.10 -13.23
CA THR A 143 3.85 -6.63 -11.84
C THR A 143 2.45 -6.66 -11.18
N ILE A 144 1.39 -6.81 -11.98
CA ILE A 144 -0.02 -6.91 -11.54
C ILE A 144 -0.33 -8.30 -10.93
N MET A 145 0.68 -9.17 -10.72
CA MET A 145 0.52 -10.48 -10.05
C MET A 145 -0.36 -10.41 -8.80
#